data_AF-A0A367JNM8-F1
#
_entry.id   AF-A0A367JNM8-F1
#
_cell.length_a   1.000
_cell.length_b   1.000
_cell.length_c   1.000
_cell.angle_alpha   90.00
_cell.angle_beta   90.00
_cell.angle_gamma   90.00
#
_symmetry.space_group_name_H-M   'P 1'
#
loop_
_entity.id
_entity.type
_entity.pdbx_description
1 polymer ?
#
loop_
_entity_poly.entity_id
_entity_poly.type
_entity_poly.pdbx_seq_one_letter_code
_entity_poly.pdbx_strand_id
1 'polypeptide(L)'
;RKPWAIIQLTEMLDRIMIRNQRKDIEKEVTLPPLYQKTVYLDFGYYQWLVSDIAIYSLNAILSKREGPDYLFAPKNFKSLKETVHNLWQSCLWHSVNPGLLQASHDNCVEKLHQVSLGIEDYGDENQDLVQIEQVLAHALQTNMFICMMSQHSPSYVVQGLPNLFKEKWGWLKGDHGAYIPLGQDWHDHCMMGAQQLYDAMTTVWHTKDAAQDLFVYHGSDKTLLPVQENTTHSDDGQLTFYTRNAFSDARVLSSSSVKLNYLVDQISNYQLTEKCVVFSQHANEMYEIYFALQLARIRNNTQRSNMILTFNTSDNANVMIMAVQKAAYGIDLSTATRVYFVSPVWQPAMEQQAIKRAHRIGQTKPVYVETLVIRNTIEDELLKRRNQVVQGQGLADDKENLKRGDFFADSKLRHILNHAAFVPLPPLVSQDKQTGLYYQPIQSLKTPLLFMPPQKIKSSPIVETEEVVLDIEGDQDTTDTTPSYKARQASNKKRKTVQFAS
;
A
#
# COMPACT_ATOMS: atom_id res chain seq x y z
N ARG A 1 -9.66 48.54 -27.93
CA ARG A 1 -8.23 48.35 -27.60
C ARG A 1 -7.41 49.10 -28.64
N LYS A 2 -6.48 49.97 -28.24
CA LYS A 2 -5.73 50.83 -29.18
C LYS A 2 -4.73 49.96 -29.98
N PRO A 3 -4.84 49.85 -31.32
CA PRO A 3 -4.01 48.95 -32.13
C PRO A 3 -2.50 49.24 -32.03
N TRP A 4 -2.15 50.52 -31.87
CA TRP A 4 -0.75 50.96 -31.75
C TRP A 4 -0.05 50.45 -30.48
N ALA A 5 -0.79 50.13 -29.42
CA ALA A 5 -0.22 49.61 -28.19
C ALA A 5 0.28 48.18 -28.36
N ILE A 6 -0.39 47.38 -29.22
CA ILE A 6 0.07 46.02 -29.55
C ILE A 6 1.34 46.10 -30.37
N ILE A 7 1.40 46.99 -31.37
CA ILE A 7 2.57 47.17 -32.24
C ILE A 7 3.79 47.62 -31.42
N GLN A 8 3.63 48.62 -30.54
CA GLN A 8 4.72 49.07 -29.66
C GLN A 8 5.19 47.97 -28.70
N LEU A 9 4.25 47.17 -28.14
CA LEU A 9 4.61 46.07 -27.25
C LEU A 9 5.37 44.97 -28.02
N THR A 10 4.95 44.65 -29.25
CA THR A 10 5.63 43.68 -30.11
C THR A 10 7.03 44.16 -30.49
N GLU A 11 7.19 45.43 -30.88
CA GLU A 11 8.50 46.01 -31.17
C GLU A 11 9.43 46.05 -29.95
N MET A 12 8.89 46.38 -28.77
CA MET A 12 9.67 46.34 -27.52
C MET A 12 10.09 44.91 -27.17
N LEU A 13 9.16 43.96 -27.25
CA LEU A 13 9.44 42.55 -26.96
C LEU A 13 10.46 41.99 -27.95
N ASP A 14 10.38 42.33 -29.24
CA ASP A 14 11.37 41.89 -30.24
C ASP A 14 12.76 42.49 -30.03
N ARG A 15 12.85 43.70 -29.46
CA ARG A 15 14.13 44.34 -29.11
C ARG A 15 14.73 43.84 -27.80
N ILE A 16 13.90 43.36 -26.87
CA ILE A 16 14.30 42.89 -25.53
C ILE A 16 14.54 41.37 -25.52
N MET A 17 13.83 40.62 -26.37
CA MET A 17 13.91 39.16 -26.42
C MET A 17 15.27 38.73 -26.97
N ILE A 18 16.14 38.30 -26.05
CA ILE A 18 17.35 37.56 -26.39
C ILE A 18 16.90 36.23 -27.02
N ARG A 19 16.96 36.16 -28.35
CA ARG A 19 16.66 34.93 -29.10
C ARG A 19 17.88 34.03 -29.03
N ASN A 20 17.97 33.20 -27.99
CA ASN A 20 18.95 32.12 -27.98
C ASN A 20 18.68 31.19 -29.17
N GLN A 21 19.71 30.84 -29.94
CA GLN A 21 19.51 29.89 -31.03
C GLN A 21 19.09 28.55 -30.44
N ARG A 22 18.24 27.81 -31.14
CA ARG A 22 17.82 26.47 -30.69
C ARG A 22 19.01 25.58 -30.33
N LYS A 23 20.12 25.71 -31.08
CA LYS A 23 21.38 25.00 -30.85
C LYS A 23 22.08 25.40 -29.54
N ASP A 24 21.92 26.63 -29.08
CA ASP A 24 22.52 27.13 -27.84
C ASP A 24 21.70 26.66 -26.62
N ILE A 25 20.36 26.70 -26.73
CA ILE A 25 19.45 26.17 -25.70
C ILE A 25 19.62 24.64 -25.56
N GLU A 26 19.73 23.92 -26.68
CA GLU A 26 19.93 22.46 -26.68
C GLU A 26 21.30 22.04 -26.13
N LYS A 27 22.32 22.91 -26.18
CA LYS A 27 23.63 22.69 -25.55
C LYS A 27 23.64 22.98 -24.06
N GLU A 28 22.89 24.00 -23.62
CA GLU A 28 22.92 24.47 -22.23
C GLU A 28 21.87 23.80 -21.32
N VAL A 29 20.78 23.28 -21.90
CA VAL A 29 19.64 22.75 -21.14
C VAL A 29 19.26 21.36 -21.66
N THR A 30 20.08 20.36 -21.36
CA THR A 30 19.72 18.97 -21.58
C THR A 30 18.96 18.44 -20.37
N LEU A 31 17.77 17.86 -20.60
CA LEU A 31 17.05 17.15 -19.55
C LEU A 31 17.75 15.82 -19.27
N PRO A 32 17.79 15.37 -18.01
CA PRO A 32 18.36 14.07 -17.68
C PRO A 32 17.50 12.93 -18.29
N PRO A 33 18.02 11.70 -18.34
CA PRO A 33 17.27 10.57 -18.86
C PRO A 33 15.93 10.36 -18.13
N LEU A 34 14.90 10.04 -18.91
CA LEU A 34 13.57 9.67 -18.42
C LEU A 34 13.28 8.21 -18.79
N TYR A 35 13.03 7.38 -17.77
CA TYR A 35 12.66 5.99 -17.93
C TYR A 35 11.20 5.80 -17.55
N GLN A 36 10.39 5.24 -18.44
CA GLN A 36 8.97 4.96 -18.19
C GLN A 36 8.72 3.46 -18.38
N LYS A 37 8.09 2.82 -17.41
CA LYS A 37 7.65 1.43 -17.53
C LYS A 37 6.26 1.21 -16.94
N THR A 38 5.51 0.30 -17.54
CA THR A 38 4.27 -0.23 -16.96
C THR A 38 4.60 -1.46 -16.13
N VAL A 39 4.13 -1.49 -14.88
CA VAL A 39 4.30 -2.61 -13.97
C VAL A 39 2.98 -3.34 -13.88
N TYR A 40 2.96 -4.54 -14.46
CA TYR A 40 1.80 -5.42 -14.41
C TYR A 40 1.86 -6.32 -13.17
N LEU A 41 0.78 -6.30 -12.39
CA LEU A 41 0.58 -7.09 -11.18
C LEU A 41 -0.63 -8.01 -11.37
N ASP A 42 -0.66 -9.12 -10.64
CA ASP A 42 -1.80 -10.03 -10.57
C ASP A 42 -2.47 -9.89 -9.20
N PHE A 43 -3.78 -10.14 -9.14
CA PHE A 43 -4.50 -10.11 -7.87
C PHE A 43 -4.02 -11.18 -6.89
N GLY A 44 -4.12 -10.87 -5.60
CA GLY A 44 -4.21 -11.88 -4.56
C GLY A 44 -5.63 -12.46 -4.49
N TYR A 45 -5.79 -13.61 -3.82
CA TYR A 45 -7.07 -14.32 -3.73
C TYR A 45 -8.25 -13.44 -3.32
N TYR A 46 -8.11 -12.66 -2.24
CA TYR A 46 -9.21 -11.82 -1.75
C TYR A 46 -9.56 -10.68 -2.71
N GLN A 47 -8.58 -10.06 -3.36
CA GLN A 47 -8.86 -9.00 -4.35
C GLN A 47 -9.51 -9.58 -5.61
N TRP A 48 -9.07 -10.77 -6.04
CA TRP A 48 -9.69 -11.50 -7.14
C TRP A 48 -11.16 -11.76 -6.84
N LEU A 49 -11.47 -12.29 -5.66
CA LEU A 49 -12.84 -12.56 -5.24
C LEU A 49 -13.70 -11.28 -5.18
N VAL A 50 -13.19 -10.18 -4.62
CA VAL A 50 -13.89 -8.87 -4.64
C VAL A 50 -14.14 -8.40 -6.07
N SER A 51 -13.12 -8.51 -6.94
CA SER A 51 -13.21 -8.04 -8.31
C SER A 51 -14.29 -8.79 -9.08
N ASP A 52 -14.34 -10.12 -8.96
CA ASP A 52 -15.30 -10.96 -9.67
C ASP A 52 -16.75 -10.75 -9.18
N ILE A 53 -16.93 -10.47 -7.89
CA ILE A 53 -18.23 -10.07 -7.33
C ILE A 53 -18.66 -8.69 -7.82
N ALA A 54 -17.71 -7.76 -7.97
CA ALA A 54 -17.98 -6.40 -8.42
C ALA A 54 -18.32 -6.31 -9.92
N ILE A 55 -18.24 -7.42 -10.66
CA ILE A 55 -18.59 -7.45 -12.09
C ILE A 55 -20.10 -7.30 -12.23
N TYR A 56 -20.52 -6.30 -13.02
CA TYR A 56 -21.91 -6.02 -13.37
C TYR A 56 -22.53 -7.05 -14.32
N SER A 57 -21.85 -8.17 -14.58
CA SER A 57 -22.35 -9.24 -15.45
C SER A 57 -23.69 -9.75 -14.95
N LEU A 58 -23.90 -9.84 -13.63
CA LEU A 58 -25.21 -10.21 -13.09
C LEU A 58 -26.30 -9.23 -13.52
N ASN A 59 -26.10 -7.91 -13.39
CA ASN A 59 -27.11 -6.94 -13.86
C ASN A 59 -27.31 -7.01 -15.38
N ALA A 60 -26.23 -7.14 -16.15
CA ALA A 60 -26.30 -7.21 -17.60
C ALA A 60 -27.09 -8.44 -18.09
N ILE A 61 -26.86 -9.61 -17.49
CA ILE A 61 -27.55 -10.86 -17.81
C ILE A 61 -29.02 -10.78 -17.36
N LEU A 62 -29.28 -10.40 -16.11
CA LEU A 62 -30.64 -10.37 -15.57
C LEU A 62 -31.56 -9.39 -16.31
N SER A 63 -31.01 -8.26 -16.79
CA SER A 63 -31.75 -7.31 -17.62
C SER A 63 -31.86 -7.70 -19.09
N LYS A 64 -31.26 -8.83 -19.51
CA LYS A 64 -31.08 -9.22 -20.92
C LYS A 64 -30.51 -8.09 -21.76
N ARG A 65 -29.69 -7.23 -21.14
CA ARG A 65 -29.09 -6.03 -21.72
C ARG A 65 -30.11 -5.01 -22.27
N GLU A 66 -31.34 -5.05 -21.77
CA GLU A 66 -32.46 -4.24 -22.24
C GLU A 66 -33.28 -3.65 -21.09
N GLY A 67 -34.15 -2.71 -21.42
CA GLY A 67 -35.12 -2.16 -20.48
C GLY A 67 -34.58 -1.11 -19.49
N PRO A 68 -35.40 -0.73 -18.50
CA PRO A 68 -35.10 0.37 -17.57
C PRO A 68 -34.06 0.01 -16.51
N ASP A 69 -33.89 -1.27 -16.17
CA ASP A 69 -33.00 -1.74 -15.10
C ASP A 69 -31.59 -2.09 -15.60
N TYR A 70 -31.38 -2.08 -16.91
CA TYR A 70 -30.08 -2.33 -17.54
C TYR A 70 -29.08 -1.22 -17.20
N LEU A 71 -27.92 -1.60 -16.64
CA LEU A 71 -26.90 -0.64 -16.17
C LEU A 71 -26.44 0.34 -17.26
N PHE A 72 -26.36 -0.11 -18.51
CA PHE A 72 -25.94 0.74 -19.63
C PHE A 72 -27.08 1.52 -20.29
N ALA A 73 -28.32 1.45 -19.77
CA ALA A 73 -29.39 2.31 -20.21
C ALA A 73 -29.05 3.79 -19.90
N PRO A 74 -29.41 4.77 -20.78
CA PRO A 74 -29.07 6.18 -20.57
C PRO A 74 -29.52 6.75 -19.22
N LYS A 75 -30.63 6.24 -18.67
CA LYS A 75 -31.16 6.65 -17.35
C LYS A 75 -30.27 6.21 -16.18
N ASN A 76 -29.51 5.13 -16.33
CA ASN A 76 -28.70 4.50 -15.28
C ASN A 76 -27.23 4.94 -15.30
N PHE A 77 -26.91 6.00 -16.05
CA PHE A 77 -25.54 6.48 -16.20
C PHE A 77 -24.83 6.80 -14.88
N LYS A 78 -25.58 7.26 -13.87
CA LYS A 78 -25.03 7.49 -12.53
C LYS A 78 -24.60 6.19 -11.86
N SER A 79 -25.45 5.16 -11.90
CA SER A 79 -25.16 3.84 -11.35
C SER A 79 -24.00 3.18 -12.08
N LEU A 80 -23.97 3.27 -13.42
CA LEU A 80 -22.84 2.78 -14.23
C LEU A 80 -21.51 3.42 -13.80
N LYS A 81 -21.52 4.74 -13.58
CA LYS A 81 -20.34 5.48 -13.11
C LYS A 81 -19.85 4.97 -11.77
N GLU A 82 -20.77 4.75 -10.83
CA GLU A 82 -20.46 4.26 -9.50
C GLU A 82 -19.91 2.83 -9.55
N THR A 83 -20.54 1.93 -10.31
CA THR A 83 -20.06 0.55 -10.49
C THR A 83 -18.66 0.50 -11.09
N VAL A 84 -18.41 1.28 -12.15
CA VAL A 84 -17.07 1.34 -12.77
C VAL A 84 -16.05 1.94 -11.81
N HIS A 85 -16.43 2.95 -11.03
CA HIS A 85 -15.58 3.49 -9.99
C HIS A 85 -15.25 2.42 -8.92
N ASN A 86 -16.22 1.64 -8.47
CA ASN A 86 -16.01 0.55 -7.52
C ASN A 86 -15.09 -0.55 -8.07
N LEU A 87 -15.20 -0.86 -9.37
CA LEU A 87 -14.31 -1.80 -10.06
C LEU A 87 -12.88 -1.26 -10.17
N TRP A 88 -12.70 0.04 -10.37
CA TRP A 88 -11.37 0.65 -10.24
C TRP A 88 -10.86 0.60 -8.81
N GLN A 89 -11.72 0.86 -7.83
CA GLN A 89 -11.32 0.79 -6.43
C GLN A 89 -10.92 -0.62 -6.02
N SER A 90 -11.56 -1.68 -6.53
CA SER A 90 -11.17 -3.06 -6.23
C SER A 90 -9.73 -3.39 -6.66
N CYS A 91 -9.21 -2.70 -7.68
CA CYS A 91 -7.83 -2.84 -8.15
C CYS A 91 -6.78 -2.42 -7.09
N LEU A 92 -7.14 -1.52 -6.16
CA LEU A 92 -6.36 -1.24 -4.95
C LEU A 92 -6.98 -1.95 -3.74
N TRP A 93 -8.19 -1.55 -3.35
CA TRP A 93 -9.05 -2.18 -2.36
C TRP A 93 -10.45 -1.56 -2.40
N HIS A 94 -11.48 -2.40 -2.39
CA HIS A 94 -12.87 -2.00 -2.24
C HIS A 94 -13.58 -3.00 -1.34
N SER A 95 -14.53 -2.51 -0.55
CA SER A 95 -15.35 -3.34 0.32
C SER A 95 -16.76 -3.42 -0.26
N VAL A 96 -17.30 -4.63 -0.33
CA VAL A 96 -18.68 -4.87 -0.77
C VAL A 96 -19.54 -5.13 0.46
N ASN A 97 -20.70 -4.48 0.55
CA ASN A 97 -21.62 -4.70 1.66
C ASN A 97 -22.10 -6.17 1.67
N PRO A 98 -21.92 -6.93 2.77
CA PRO A 98 -22.33 -8.34 2.83
C PRO A 98 -23.83 -8.56 2.57
N GLY A 99 -24.69 -7.61 2.94
CA GLY A 99 -26.13 -7.67 2.65
C GLY A 99 -26.45 -7.50 1.16
N LEU A 100 -25.69 -6.65 0.44
CA LEU A 100 -25.82 -6.55 -1.03
C LEU A 100 -25.31 -7.81 -1.72
N LEU A 101 -24.26 -8.43 -1.16
CA LEU A 101 -23.75 -9.71 -1.64
C LEU A 101 -24.80 -10.81 -1.49
N GLN A 102 -25.42 -10.93 -0.32
CA GLN A 102 -26.49 -11.89 -0.05
C GLN A 102 -27.69 -11.65 -0.98
N ALA A 103 -28.15 -10.40 -1.12
CA ALA A 103 -29.27 -10.09 -2.01
C ALA A 103 -28.97 -10.42 -3.48
N SER A 104 -27.72 -10.25 -3.91
CA SER A 104 -27.28 -10.62 -5.26
C SER A 104 -27.26 -12.14 -5.45
N HIS A 105 -26.82 -12.88 -4.43
CA HIS A 105 -26.85 -14.34 -4.41
C HIS A 105 -28.29 -14.86 -4.46
N ASP A 106 -29.17 -14.39 -3.58
CA ASP A 106 -30.57 -14.80 -3.51
C ASP A 106 -31.30 -14.57 -4.85
N ASN A 107 -31.07 -13.41 -5.48
CA ASN A 107 -31.61 -13.10 -6.80
C ASN A 107 -31.09 -14.07 -7.87
N CYS A 108 -29.78 -14.33 -7.87
CA CYS A 108 -29.17 -15.28 -8.81
C CYS A 108 -29.74 -16.70 -8.64
N VAL A 109 -29.93 -17.17 -7.40
CA VAL A 109 -30.54 -18.47 -7.09
C VAL A 109 -31.98 -18.54 -7.57
N GLU A 110 -32.79 -17.50 -7.30
CA GLU A 110 -34.18 -17.43 -7.77
C GLU A 110 -34.25 -17.54 -9.30
N LYS A 111 -33.34 -16.84 -9.99
CA LYS A 111 -33.30 -16.80 -11.45
C LYS A 111 -32.82 -18.11 -12.06
N LEU A 112 -31.81 -18.74 -11.49
CA LEU A 112 -31.40 -20.09 -11.86
C LEU A 112 -32.52 -21.11 -11.65
N HIS A 113 -33.32 -20.97 -10.59
CA HIS A 113 -34.50 -21.81 -10.40
C HIS A 113 -35.55 -21.60 -11.49
N GLN A 114 -35.84 -20.35 -11.87
CA GLN A 114 -36.75 -20.04 -12.99
C GLN A 114 -36.24 -20.60 -14.33
N VAL A 115 -34.92 -20.56 -14.57
CA VAL A 115 -34.28 -21.20 -15.72
C VAL A 115 -34.47 -22.72 -15.68
N SER A 116 -34.28 -23.35 -14.52
CA SER A 116 -34.48 -24.81 -14.36
C SER A 116 -35.92 -25.27 -14.61
N LEU A 117 -36.89 -24.39 -14.38
CA LEU A 117 -38.31 -24.62 -14.64
C LEU A 117 -38.73 -24.27 -16.08
N GLY A 118 -37.83 -23.72 -16.90
CA GLY A 118 -38.11 -23.26 -18.26
C GLY A 118 -38.97 -21.99 -18.32
N ILE A 119 -39.05 -21.23 -17.23
CA ILE A 119 -39.80 -19.96 -17.17
C ILE A 119 -38.99 -18.82 -17.79
N GLU A 120 -37.68 -18.80 -17.51
CA GLU A 120 -36.74 -17.84 -18.08
C GLU A 120 -35.65 -18.58 -18.86
N ASP A 121 -35.07 -17.89 -19.84
CA ASP A 121 -33.91 -18.37 -20.61
C ASP A 121 -33.04 -17.18 -21.02
N TYR A 122 -31.75 -17.31 -20.75
CA TYR A 122 -30.69 -16.35 -21.08
C TYR A 122 -29.73 -16.88 -22.15
N GLY A 123 -30.03 -18.01 -22.79
CA GLY A 123 -29.19 -18.60 -23.83
C GLY A 123 -27.84 -19.09 -23.28
N ASP A 124 -26.75 -18.70 -23.94
CA ASP A 124 -25.39 -19.09 -23.53
C ASP A 124 -25.00 -18.51 -22.15
N GLU A 125 -25.57 -17.36 -21.77
CA GLU A 125 -25.32 -16.68 -20.49
C GLU A 125 -25.92 -17.44 -19.29
N ASN A 126 -26.72 -18.49 -19.50
CA ASN A 126 -27.15 -19.39 -18.42
C ASN A 126 -25.95 -20.05 -17.72
N GLN A 127 -24.87 -20.35 -18.44
CA GLN A 127 -23.64 -20.89 -17.85
C GLN A 127 -22.92 -19.84 -16.99
N ASP A 128 -22.93 -18.58 -17.43
CA ASP A 128 -22.35 -17.49 -16.68
C ASP A 128 -23.13 -17.24 -15.38
N LEU A 129 -24.46 -17.36 -15.38
CA LEU A 129 -25.26 -17.29 -14.15
C LEU A 129 -24.86 -18.36 -13.13
N VAL A 130 -24.60 -19.59 -13.58
CA VAL A 130 -24.13 -20.67 -12.68
C VAL A 130 -22.76 -20.33 -12.10
N GLN A 131 -21.85 -19.78 -12.91
CA GLN A 131 -20.53 -19.35 -12.41
C GLN A 131 -20.65 -18.19 -11.42
N ILE A 132 -21.53 -17.21 -11.68
CA ILE A 132 -21.80 -16.10 -10.77
C ILE A 132 -22.30 -16.62 -9.43
N GLU A 133 -23.30 -17.51 -9.44
CA GLU A 133 -23.85 -18.10 -8.22
C GLU A 133 -22.76 -18.81 -7.42
N GLN A 134 -21.92 -19.60 -8.07
CA GLN A 134 -20.81 -20.31 -7.41
C GLN A 134 -19.82 -19.35 -6.75
N VAL A 135 -19.43 -18.27 -7.42
CA VAL A 135 -18.53 -17.25 -6.86
C VAL A 135 -19.18 -16.54 -5.67
N LEU A 136 -20.46 -16.15 -5.79
CA LEU A 136 -21.21 -15.48 -4.73
C LEU A 136 -21.40 -16.40 -3.51
N ALA A 137 -21.79 -17.65 -3.73
CA ALA A 137 -21.96 -18.65 -2.69
C ALA A 137 -20.64 -18.91 -1.95
N HIS A 138 -19.54 -19.07 -2.69
CA HIS A 138 -18.21 -19.26 -2.13
C HIS A 138 -17.75 -18.06 -1.30
N ALA A 139 -18.01 -16.84 -1.78
CA ALA A 139 -17.70 -15.62 -1.05
C ALA A 139 -18.47 -15.51 0.27
N LEU A 140 -19.77 -15.85 0.26
CA LEU A 140 -20.63 -15.86 1.44
C LEU A 140 -20.22 -16.93 2.47
N GLN A 141 -19.71 -18.08 2.00
CA GLN A 141 -19.21 -19.15 2.86
C GLN A 141 -17.80 -18.86 3.42
N THR A 142 -17.06 -17.93 2.83
CA THR A 142 -15.70 -17.58 3.26
C THR A 142 -15.74 -16.57 4.42
N ASN A 143 -15.71 -17.05 5.66
CA ASN A 143 -15.76 -16.21 6.86
C ASN A 143 -14.72 -15.07 6.87
N MET A 144 -13.48 -15.36 6.47
CA MET A 144 -12.41 -14.35 6.42
C MET A 144 -12.72 -13.25 5.41
N PHE A 145 -13.31 -13.60 4.27
CA PHE A 145 -13.72 -12.63 3.25
C PHE A 145 -14.84 -11.72 3.78
N ILE A 146 -15.87 -12.27 4.42
CA ILE A 146 -16.95 -11.48 5.03
C ILE A 146 -16.43 -10.56 6.13
N CYS A 147 -15.48 -11.04 6.93
CA CYS A 147 -14.80 -10.23 7.93
C CYS A 147 -14.05 -9.05 7.29
N MET A 148 -13.27 -9.30 6.22
CA MET A 148 -12.56 -8.27 5.45
C MET A 148 -13.50 -7.23 4.85
N MET A 149 -14.59 -7.66 4.24
CA MET A 149 -15.56 -6.78 3.60
C MET A 149 -16.22 -5.82 4.58
N SER A 150 -16.33 -6.21 5.85
CA SER A 150 -16.93 -5.39 6.91
C SER A 150 -15.99 -4.29 7.44
N GLN A 151 -14.70 -4.29 7.09
CA GLN A 151 -13.69 -3.43 7.71
C GLN A 151 -13.30 -2.21 6.85
N HIS A 152 -13.88 -2.07 5.65
CA HIS A 152 -13.71 -0.96 4.70
C HIS A 152 -12.28 -0.57 4.27
N SER A 153 -11.23 -1.19 4.84
CA SER A 153 -9.82 -0.97 4.56
C SER A 153 -9.08 -2.30 4.34
N PRO A 154 -7.91 -2.29 3.67
CA PRO A 154 -7.09 -3.47 3.46
C PRO A 154 -6.68 -4.11 4.78
N SER A 155 -6.56 -5.42 4.76
CA SER A 155 -6.06 -6.22 5.87
C SER A 155 -4.56 -6.46 5.76
N TYR A 156 -3.93 -6.82 6.86
CA TYR A 156 -2.51 -7.09 6.93
C TYR A 156 -2.24 -8.48 7.51
N VAL A 157 -1.30 -9.18 6.89
CA VAL A 157 -0.75 -10.45 7.36
C VAL A 157 0.35 -10.14 8.36
N VAL A 158 0.14 -10.52 9.62
CA VAL A 158 1.07 -10.26 10.72
C VAL A 158 1.59 -11.58 11.26
N GLN A 159 2.91 -11.70 11.42
CA GLN A 159 3.58 -12.89 11.93
C GLN A 159 4.25 -12.61 13.27
N GLY A 160 4.38 -13.62 14.13
CA GLY A 160 5.16 -13.55 15.37
C GLY A 160 4.48 -12.77 16.50
N LEU A 161 3.16 -12.60 16.46
CA LEU A 161 2.41 -12.04 17.57
C LEU A 161 2.24 -13.08 18.69
N PRO A 162 2.36 -12.70 19.97
CA PRO A 162 2.04 -13.60 21.07
C PRO A 162 0.59 -14.11 20.97
N ASN A 163 0.36 -15.37 21.37
CA ASN A 163 -0.92 -16.06 21.19
C ASN A 163 -2.14 -15.26 21.66
N LEU A 164 -2.05 -14.59 22.82
CA LEU A 164 -3.16 -13.76 23.33
C LEU A 164 -3.51 -12.63 22.34
N PHE A 165 -2.51 -11.92 21.84
CA PHE A 165 -2.72 -10.82 20.88
C PHE A 165 -3.18 -11.35 19.53
N LYS A 166 -2.63 -12.49 19.10
CA LYS A 166 -3.10 -13.17 17.90
C LYS A 166 -4.58 -13.51 17.98
N GLU A 167 -5.05 -14.07 19.10
CA GLU A 167 -6.47 -14.42 19.29
C GLU A 167 -7.37 -13.19 19.42
N LYS A 168 -6.88 -12.10 20.03
CA LYS A 168 -7.68 -10.93 20.36
C LYS A 168 -7.72 -9.87 19.28
N TRP A 169 -6.58 -9.63 18.63
CA TRP A 169 -6.41 -8.63 17.56
C TRP A 169 -6.48 -9.26 16.16
N GLY A 170 -6.05 -10.50 16.03
CA GLY A 170 -6.25 -11.27 14.80
C GLY A 170 -7.73 -11.54 14.58
N TRP A 171 -8.15 -11.46 13.33
CA TRP A 171 -9.51 -11.79 12.95
C TRP A 171 -9.79 -13.28 13.12
N LEU A 172 -11.06 -13.59 13.42
CA LEU A 172 -11.56 -14.96 13.58
C LEU A 172 -10.70 -15.80 14.54
N LYS A 173 -10.25 -15.19 15.65
CA LYS A 173 -9.38 -15.81 16.68
C LYS A 173 -8.01 -16.23 16.14
N GLY A 174 -7.45 -15.43 15.22
CA GLY A 174 -6.12 -15.67 14.67
C GLY A 174 -6.11 -16.62 13.48
N ASP A 175 -7.21 -16.68 12.73
CA ASP A 175 -7.29 -17.39 11.46
C ASP A 175 -6.34 -16.76 10.42
N HIS A 176 -5.80 -17.62 9.57
CA HIS A 176 -4.87 -17.32 8.49
C HIS A 176 -5.60 -17.01 7.17
N GLY A 177 -6.88 -17.38 7.08
CA GLY A 177 -7.63 -17.28 5.85
C GLY A 177 -7.03 -18.18 4.77
N ALA A 178 -6.98 -17.68 3.53
CA ALA A 178 -6.45 -18.41 2.39
C ALA A 178 -4.91 -18.42 2.34
N TYR A 179 -4.21 -17.77 3.27
CA TYR A 179 -2.75 -17.66 3.22
C TYR A 179 -2.06 -18.91 3.77
N ILE A 180 -1.13 -19.46 2.98
CA ILE A 180 -0.31 -20.61 3.37
C ILE A 180 0.75 -20.13 4.37
N PRO A 181 0.83 -20.72 5.58
CA PRO A 181 1.87 -20.40 6.56
C PRO A 181 3.29 -20.68 6.02
N LEU A 182 4.26 -19.83 6.40
CA LEU A 182 5.66 -19.93 5.95
C LEU A 182 6.51 -20.98 6.69
N GLY A 183 6.00 -21.60 7.78
CA GLY A 183 6.76 -22.50 8.66
C GLY A 183 5.98 -23.74 9.10
N GLN A 184 6.67 -24.68 9.77
CA GLN A 184 6.08 -25.96 10.25
C GLN A 184 5.09 -25.77 11.41
N ASP A 185 5.22 -24.68 12.18
CA ASP A 185 4.25 -24.34 13.23
C ASP A 185 3.03 -23.66 12.60
N TRP A 186 1.89 -24.34 12.65
CA TRP A 186 0.59 -24.00 12.06
C TRP A 186 -0.03 -22.69 12.60
N HIS A 187 0.71 -21.88 13.36
CA HIS A 187 0.19 -20.77 14.16
C HIS A 187 0.91 -19.44 13.98
N ASP A 188 1.84 -19.28 13.03
CA ASP A 188 2.75 -18.14 13.13
C ASP A 188 2.18 -16.78 12.63
N HIS A 189 1.16 -16.76 11.77
CA HIS A 189 0.55 -15.51 11.28
C HIS A 189 -0.93 -15.31 11.68
N CYS A 190 -1.47 -14.13 11.46
CA CYS A 190 -2.91 -13.86 11.48
C CYS A 190 -3.24 -12.66 10.60
N MET A 191 -4.52 -12.53 10.26
CA MET A 191 -5.06 -11.37 9.55
C MET A 191 -5.49 -10.29 10.54
N MET A 192 -5.11 -9.04 10.29
CA MET A 192 -5.48 -7.89 11.13
C MET A 192 -5.96 -6.70 10.30
N GLY A 193 -6.86 -5.91 10.88
CA GLY A 193 -7.30 -4.65 10.29
C GLY A 193 -6.23 -3.56 10.42
N ALA A 194 -6.20 -2.65 9.44
CA ALA A 194 -5.25 -1.56 9.36
C ALA A 194 -5.18 -0.72 10.65
N GLN A 195 -6.33 -0.24 11.14
CA GLN A 195 -6.42 0.64 12.31
C GLN A 195 -5.89 -0.04 13.59
N GLN A 196 -6.38 -1.23 13.89
CA GLN A 196 -5.96 -2.01 15.06
C GLN A 196 -4.44 -2.30 15.03
N LEU A 197 -3.90 -2.60 13.85
CA LEU A 197 -2.48 -2.83 13.66
C LEU A 197 -1.65 -1.55 13.91
N TYR A 198 -2.08 -0.42 13.36
CA TYR A 198 -1.40 0.85 13.56
C TYR A 198 -1.38 1.28 15.03
N ASP A 199 -2.52 1.15 15.72
CA ASP A 199 -2.63 1.48 17.14
C ASP A 199 -1.70 0.59 17.97
N ALA A 200 -1.70 -0.72 17.71
CA ALA A 200 -0.81 -1.68 18.36
C ALA A 200 0.68 -1.33 18.12
N MET A 201 1.09 -1.15 16.87
CA MET A 201 2.47 -0.82 16.52
C MET A 201 2.91 0.53 17.09
N THR A 202 2.01 1.51 17.15
CA THR A 202 2.30 2.86 17.66
C THR A 202 2.46 2.84 19.17
N THR A 203 1.59 2.14 19.90
CA THR A 203 1.76 1.91 21.34
C THR A 203 3.08 1.22 21.64
N VAL A 204 3.40 0.11 20.95
CA VAL A 204 4.67 -0.62 21.18
C VAL A 204 5.90 0.25 20.86
N TRP A 205 5.79 1.19 19.91
CA TRP A 205 6.90 2.03 19.49
C TRP A 205 7.21 3.17 20.47
N HIS A 206 6.20 3.91 20.92
CA HIS A 206 6.36 5.16 21.67
C HIS A 206 6.66 4.98 23.16
N THR A 207 6.44 3.80 23.73
CA THR A 207 6.66 3.52 25.18
C THR A 207 8.14 3.40 25.59
N LYS A 208 9.09 4.01 24.86
CA LYS A 208 10.54 3.99 25.20
C LYS A 208 10.86 4.56 26.59
N ASP A 209 9.99 5.40 27.14
CA ASP A 209 10.26 6.20 28.35
C ASP A 209 9.47 5.74 29.59
N ALA A 210 8.73 4.62 29.53
CA ALA A 210 8.08 4.08 30.72
C ALA A 210 9.13 3.36 31.57
N ALA A 211 9.22 3.69 32.86
CA ALA A 211 10.22 3.19 33.81
C ALA A 211 10.28 1.65 33.97
N GLN A 212 9.42 0.88 33.28
CA GLN A 212 9.25 -0.56 33.46
C GLN A 212 9.10 -1.38 32.16
N ASP A 213 9.10 -0.80 30.94
CA ASP A 213 8.92 -1.55 29.66
C ASP A 213 7.68 -2.50 29.65
N LEU A 214 6.71 -2.22 30.52
CA LEU A 214 5.58 -3.08 30.87
C LEU A 214 4.28 -2.52 30.27
N PHE A 215 3.51 -3.40 29.67
CA PHE A 215 2.21 -3.11 29.09
C PHE A 215 1.13 -3.88 29.83
N VAL A 216 -0.03 -3.25 29.99
CA VAL A 216 -1.25 -3.91 30.41
C VAL A 216 -2.15 -4.02 29.19
N TYR A 217 -2.57 -5.25 28.91
CA TYR A 217 -3.61 -5.51 27.94
C TYR A 217 -4.98 -5.47 28.64
N HIS A 218 -5.84 -4.54 28.21
CA HIS A 218 -7.24 -4.49 28.67
C HIS A 218 -8.09 -5.39 27.77
N GLY A 219 -8.54 -6.52 28.33
CA GLY A 219 -9.29 -7.53 27.58
C GLY A 219 -10.67 -7.09 27.08
N SER A 220 -11.31 -6.14 27.77
CA SER A 220 -12.60 -5.53 27.39
C SER A 220 -12.46 -4.64 26.16
N ASP A 221 -11.53 -3.70 26.20
CA ASP A 221 -11.37 -2.65 25.17
C ASP A 221 -10.42 -3.06 24.06
N LYS A 222 -9.75 -4.22 24.20
CA LYS A 222 -8.71 -4.73 23.31
C LYS A 222 -7.54 -3.75 23.08
N THR A 223 -7.35 -2.82 24.01
CA THR A 223 -6.30 -1.82 23.96
C THR A 223 -5.05 -2.31 24.69
N LEU A 224 -3.90 -1.92 24.15
CA LEU A 224 -2.62 -2.04 24.85
C LEU A 224 -2.31 -0.66 25.43
N LEU A 225 -2.07 -0.58 26.73
CA LEU A 225 -1.70 0.66 27.40
C LEU A 225 -0.37 0.48 28.15
N PRO A 226 0.50 1.52 28.15
CA PRO A 226 1.68 1.52 29.01
C PRO A 226 1.26 1.57 30.49
N VAL A 227 1.95 0.81 31.34
CA VAL A 227 1.70 0.87 32.80
C VAL A 227 2.11 2.26 33.32
N GLN A 228 1.17 2.96 33.96
CA GLN A 228 1.42 4.21 34.68
C GLN A 228 1.39 3.95 36.20
N GLU A 229 2.20 4.68 36.98
CA GLU A 229 2.39 4.48 38.44
C GLU A 229 1.09 4.49 39.28
N ASN A 230 -0.03 4.99 38.74
CA ASN A 230 -1.35 5.03 39.38
C ASN A 230 -2.43 4.23 38.61
N THR A 231 -2.10 3.11 37.97
CA THR A 231 -3.12 2.22 37.37
C THR A 231 -3.94 1.55 38.49
N THR A 232 -4.92 2.27 39.02
CA THR A 232 -5.84 1.80 40.06
C THR A 232 -6.94 0.93 39.44
N HIS A 233 -7.12 -0.22 40.06
CA HIS A 233 -8.14 -1.25 39.82
C HIS A 233 -9.55 -0.67 39.68
N SER A 234 -10.15 -0.75 38.49
CA SER A 234 -11.57 -0.47 38.32
C SER A 234 -12.30 -1.35 37.30
N ASP A 235 -11.71 -2.45 36.84
CA ASP A 235 -12.44 -3.40 35.97
C ASP A 235 -12.09 -4.86 36.29
N ASP A 236 -13.12 -5.68 36.35
CA ASP A 236 -13.18 -7.11 36.71
C ASP A 236 -12.51 -8.04 35.67
N GLY A 237 -11.59 -7.49 34.87
CA GLY A 237 -10.90 -8.18 33.78
C GLY A 237 -9.52 -8.70 34.17
N GLN A 238 -9.16 -9.89 33.68
CA GLN A 238 -7.80 -10.43 33.78
C GLN A 238 -6.79 -9.48 33.11
N LEU A 239 -6.03 -8.74 33.91
CA LEU A 239 -4.92 -7.92 33.44
C LEU A 239 -3.75 -8.84 33.10
N THR A 240 -3.34 -8.86 31.84
CA THR A 240 -2.14 -9.58 31.42
C THR A 240 -1.02 -8.58 31.15
N PHE A 241 0.10 -8.79 31.83
CA PHE A 241 1.28 -7.93 31.71
C PHE A 241 2.22 -8.49 30.64
N TYR A 242 2.65 -7.62 29.73
CA TYR A 242 3.65 -7.96 28.71
C TYR A 242 4.84 -7.03 28.82
N THR A 243 6.04 -7.57 28.58
CA THR A 243 7.18 -6.70 28.29
C THR A 243 7.17 -6.32 26.83
N ARG A 244 7.81 -5.20 26.49
CA ARG A 244 8.01 -4.80 25.10
C ARG A 244 8.61 -5.90 24.22
N ASN A 245 9.53 -6.66 24.78
CA ASN A 245 10.22 -7.75 24.09
C ASN A 245 9.28 -8.88 23.65
N ALA A 246 8.04 -8.97 24.16
CA ALA A 246 7.05 -9.90 23.64
C ALA A 246 6.70 -9.66 22.16
N PHE A 247 7.00 -8.47 21.63
CA PHE A 247 6.76 -8.10 20.23
C PHE A 247 8.04 -8.06 19.39
N SER A 248 9.16 -8.62 19.87
CA SER A 248 10.43 -8.61 19.13
C SER A 248 10.34 -9.36 17.81
N ASP A 249 9.56 -10.44 17.78
CA ASP A 249 9.39 -11.30 16.61
C ASP A 249 8.21 -10.85 15.73
N ALA A 250 7.38 -9.92 16.24
CA ALA A 250 6.19 -9.44 15.58
C ALA A 250 6.53 -8.55 14.38
N ARG A 251 5.99 -8.92 13.22
CA ARG A 251 6.28 -8.28 11.93
C ARG A 251 5.10 -8.36 10.98
N VAL A 252 4.87 -7.29 10.24
CA VAL A 252 3.91 -7.25 9.14
C VAL A 252 4.58 -7.81 7.89
N LEU A 253 4.04 -8.90 7.35
CA LEU A 253 4.56 -9.55 6.15
C LEU A 253 4.02 -8.91 4.89
N SER A 254 2.72 -8.65 4.80
CA SER A 254 2.10 -8.10 3.59
C SER A 254 0.72 -7.51 3.91
N SER A 255 0.16 -6.73 2.99
CA SER A 255 -1.26 -6.36 2.97
C SER A 255 -2.04 -7.23 1.99
N SER A 256 -3.37 -7.18 2.05
CA SER A 256 -4.26 -7.77 1.05
C SER A 256 -4.23 -7.05 -0.29
N SER A 257 -3.61 -5.88 -0.38
CA SER A 257 -3.47 -5.11 -1.62
C SER A 257 -2.08 -5.29 -2.24
N VAL A 258 -2.03 -5.94 -3.40
CA VAL A 258 -0.76 -6.17 -4.13
C VAL A 258 -0.07 -4.87 -4.55
N LYS A 259 -0.84 -3.82 -4.84
CA LYS A 259 -0.29 -2.50 -5.17
C LYS A 259 0.32 -1.81 -3.96
N LEU A 260 -0.32 -1.88 -2.80
CA LEU A 260 0.26 -1.32 -1.57
C LEU A 260 1.57 -2.03 -1.23
N ASN A 261 1.61 -3.36 -1.36
CA ASN A 261 2.83 -4.14 -1.12
C ASN A 261 3.96 -3.69 -2.06
N TYR A 262 3.68 -3.59 -3.36
CA TYR A 262 4.65 -3.11 -4.34
C TYR A 262 5.14 -1.68 -4.04
N LEU A 263 4.22 -0.75 -3.73
CA LEU A 263 4.57 0.63 -3.41
C LEU A 263 5.44 0.73 -2.16
N VAL A 264 5.07 0.04 -1.09
CA VAL A 264 5.84 0.02 0.16
C VAL A 264 7.25 -0.53 -0.09
N ASP A 265 7.39 -1.62 -0.85
CA ASP A 265 8.70 -2.16 -1.22
C ASP A 265 9.54 -1.17 -2.03
N GLN A 266 8.98 -0.60 -3.10
CA GLN A 266 9.72 0.34 -3.94
C GLN A 266 10.12 1.59 -3.17
N ILE A 267 9.20 2.19 -2.41
CA ILE A 267 9.47 3.41 -1.65
C ILE A 267 10.49 3.12 -0.55
N SER A 268 10.39 1.98 0.15
CA SER A 268 11.38 1.61 1.18
C SER A 268 12.80 1.49 0.63
N ASN A 269 12.95 0.99 -0.61
CA ASN A 269 14.26 0.84 -1.26
C ASN A 269 14.92 2.19 -1.62
N TYR A 270 14.13 3.23 -1.89
CA TYR A 270 14.64 4.49 -2.46
C TYR A 270 14.51 5.71 -1.55
N GLN A 271 13.54 5.74 -0.62
CA GLN A 271 13.20 6.95 0.14
C GLN A 271 14.33 7.51 1.00
N LEU A 272 15.36 6.71 1.32
CA LEU A 272 16.53 7.19 2.07
C LEU A 272 17.47 8.08 1.23
N THR A 273 17.48 7.93 -0.09
CA THR A 273 18.44 8.60 -0.99
C THR A 273 17.78 9.40 -2.09
N GLU A 274 16.53 9.08 -2.42
CA GLU A 274 15.79 9.60 -3.55
C GLU A 274 14.39 10.08 -3.13
N LYS A 275 13.89 11.08 -3.85
CA LYS A 275 12.55 11.63 -3.60
C LYS A 275 11.51 10.94 -4.50
N CYS A 276 10.46 10.47 -3.85
CA CYS A 276 9.37 9.69 -4.41
C CYS A 276 8.07 10.50 -4.44
N VAL A 277 7.39 10.51 -5.58
CA VAL A 277 6.04 11.05 -5.75
C VAL A 277 5.10 9.94 -6.15
N VAL A 278 4.00 9.79 -5.41
CA VAL A 278 2.95 8.81 -5.69
C VAL A 278 1.70 9.55 -6.15
N PHE A 279 1.33 9.36 -7.41
CA PHE A 279 0.14 9.90 -8.01
C PHE A 279 -1.02 8.89 -7.96
N SER A 280 -2.15 9.33 -7.41
CA SER A 280 -3.40 8.58 -7.37
C SER A 280 -4.54 9.38 -7.97
N GLN A 281 -5.57 8.70 -8.48
CA GLN A 281 -6.76 9.34 -9.06
C GLN A 281 -7.88 9.54 -8.03
N HIS A 282 -7.83 8.84 -6.89
CA HIS A 282 -8.93 8.77 -5.93
C HIS A 282 -8.47 9.03 -4.49
N ALA A 283 -9.33 9.69 -3.71
CA ALA A 283 -8.95 10.15 -2.36
C ALA A 283 -8.79 9.01 -1.35
N ASN A 284 -9.60 7.95 -1.48
CA ASN A 284 -9.50 6.75 -0.64
C ASN A 284 -8.22 5.97 -0.92
N GLU A 285 -7.80 5.83 -2.18
CA GLU A 285 -6.50 5.24 -2.51
C GLU A 285 -5.34 6.00 -1.85
N MET A 286 -5.38 7.34 -1.89
CA MET A 286 -4.38 8.17 -1.21
C MET A 286 -4.37 7.95 0.31
N TYR A 287 -5.53 7.73 0.92
CA TYR A 287 -5.64 7.44 2.35
C TYR A 287 -5.02 6.09 2.70
N GLU A 288 -5.29 5.04 1.92
CA GLU A 288 -4.73 3.71 2.15
C GLU A 288 -3.20 3.68 1.91
N ILE A 289 -2.71 4.41 0.91
CA ILE A 289 -1.27 4.59 0.68
C ILE A 289 -0.64 5.35 1.85
N TYR A 290 -1.28 6.44 2.30
CA TYR A 290 -0.83 7.19 3.46
C TYR A 290 -0.68 6.27 4.67
N PHE A 291 -1.69 5.46 4.94
CA PHE A 291 -1.73 4.56 6.07
C PHE A 291 -0.65 3.47 5.99
N ALA A 292 -0.48 2.83 4.82
CA ALA A 292 0.56 1.84 4.59
C ALA A 292 1.97 2.43 4.81
N LEU A 293 2.21 3.68 4.38
CA LEU A 293 3.48 4.38 4.65
C LEU A 293 3.67 4.69 6.14
N GLN A 294 2.61 5.01 6.88
CA GLN A 294 2.68 5.21 8.34
C GLN A 294 3.05 3.92 9.07
N LEU A 295 2.46 2.77 8.67
CA LEU A 295 2.82 1.46 9.19
C LEU A 295 4.30 1.14 8.89
N ALA A 296 4.75 1.46 7.67
CA ALA A 296 6.15 1.29 7.28
C ALA A 296 7.10 2.32 7.90
N ARG A 297 6.59 3.26 8.72
CA ARG A 297 7.33 4.36 9.34
C ARG A 297 8.07 5.24 8.33
N ILE A 298 7.54 5.32 7.11
CA ILE A 298 8.06 6.16 6.05
C ILE A 298 7.46 7.55 6.21
N ARG A 299 8.33 8.54 6.46
CA ARG A 299 7.90 9.93 6.60
C ARG A 299 7.38 10.44 5.27
N ASN A 300 6.12 10.87 5.26
CA ASN A 300 5.50 11.53 4.14
C ASN A 300 5.07 12.95 4.51
N ASN A 301 4.97 13.79 3.50
CA ASN A 301 4.66 15.20 3.70
C ASN A 301 3.13 15.43 3.66
N THR A 302 2.51 15.66 4.82
CA THR A 302 1.05 15.83 4.94
C THR A 302 0.60 17.23 5.35
N GLN A 303 1.52 18.11 5.77
CA GLN A 303 1.18 19.48 6.17
C GLN A 303 0.95 20.38 4.95
N ARG A 304 -0.31 20.75 4.73
CA ARG A 304 -0.77 21.51 3.54
C ARG A 304 -0.06 22.86 3.33
N SER A 305 0.32 23.57 4.39
CA SER A 305 0.75 24.96 4.30
C SER A 305 2.14 25.16 3.67
N ASN A 306 3.01 24.14 3.63
CA ASN A 306 4.34 24.23 2.99
C ASN A 306 4.80 22.91 2.34
N MET A 307 3.88 22.00 1.99
CA MET A 307 4.20 20.65 1.52
C MET A 307 5.22 20.62 0.37
N ILE A 308 5.05 21.48 -0.64
CA ILE A 308 5.94 21.48 -1.82
C ILE A 308 7.35 21.96 -1.43
N LEU A 309 7.42 23.03 -0.63
CA LEU A 309 8.70 23.56 -0.17
C LEU A 309 9.44 22.52 0.66
N THR A 310 8.78 21.94 1.67
CA THR A 310 9.37 20.91 2.53
C THR A 310 9.77 19.68 1.73
N PHE A 311 8.99 19.27 0.72
CA PHE A 311 9.37 18.15 -0.14
C PHE A 311 10.63 18.46 -0.94
N ASN A 312 10.78 19.67 -1.48
CA ASN A 312 11.94 20.04 -2.28
C ASN A 312 13.20 20.32 -1.45
N THR A 313 13.07 20.84 -0.21
CA THR A 313 14.21 21.30 0.59
C THR A 313 14.62 20.38 1.73
N SER A 314 13.72 19.54 2.24
CA SER A 314 13.99 18.70 3.40
C SER A 314 14.42 17.29 3.01
N ASP A 315 15.53 16.82 3.57
CA ASP A 315 15.96 15.41 3.44
C ASP A 315 15.11 14.45 4.28
N ASN A 316 14.25 14.98 5.17
CA ASN A 316 13.39 14.20 6.05
C ASN A 316 11.98 13.94 5.47
N ALA A 317 11.69 14.48 4.28
CA ALA A 317 10.37 14.39 3.64
C ALA A 317 10.54 13.94 2.18
N ASN A 318 10.93 12.68 2.00
CA ASN A 318 11.26 12.14 0.67
C ASN A 318 10.09 11.48 -0.04
N VAL A 319 8.91 11.41 0.57
CA VAL A 319 7.72 10.81 -0.04
C VAL A 319 6.56 11.80 -0.04
N MET A 320 5.94 11.99 -1.20
CA MET A 320 4.76 12.83 -1.36
C MET A 320 3.66 12.07 -2.10
N ILE A 321 2.45 12.09 -1.54
CA ILE A 321 1.24 11.52 -2.17
C ILE A 321 0.43 12.66 -2.75
N MET A 322 -0.02 12.52 -3.99
CA MET A 322 -0.74 13.58 -4.68
C MET A 322 -1.82 13.06 -5.61
N ALA A 323 -2.92 13.80 -5.71
CA ALA A 323 -3.92 13.56 -6.73
C ALA A 323 -3.37 13.95 -8.11
N VAL A 324 -3.52 13.09 -9.13
CA VAL A 324 -3.04 13.34 -10.49
C VAL A 324 -3.53 14.69 -11.04
N GLN A 325 -4.78 15.05 -10.74
CA GLN A 325 -5.41 16.30 -11.21
C GLN A 325 -4.69 17.55 -10.66
N LYS A 326 -4.03 17.44 -9.50
CA LYS A 326 -3.27 18.56 -8.93
C LYS A 326 -1.98 18.87 -9.70
N ALA A 327 -1.51 17.96 -10.54
CA ALA A 327 -0.40 18.25 -11.44
C ALA A 327 -0.72 19.35 -12.46
N ALA A 328 -2.00 19.68 -12.68
CA ALA A 328 -2.38 20.78 -13.56
C ALA A 328 -1.97 22.16 -13.02
N TYR A 329 -1.82 22.32 -11.70
CA TYR A 329 -1.66 23.63 -11.04
C TYR A 329 -0.26 24.25 -11.07
N GLY A 330 0.66 23.76 -11.90
CA GLY A 330 1.96 24.44 -12.05
C GLY A 330 3.02 24.10 -11.00
N ILE A 331 2.78 23.11 -10.14
CA ILE A 331 3.66 22.75 -9.02
C ILE A 331 5.09 22.38 -9.47
N ASP A 332 6.08 22.63 -8.61
CA ASP A 332 7.47 22.25 -8.87
C ASP A 332 7.86 21.03 -8.04
N LEU A 333 8.16 19.92 -8.72
CA LEU A 333 8.61 18.66 -8.14
C LEU A 333 9.93 18.22 -8.77
N SER A 334 10.73 19.16 -9.29
CA SER A 334 11.99 18.91 -10.01
C SER A 334 13.04 18.15 -9.19
N THR A 335 12.83 17.98 -7.88
CA THR A 335 13.69 17.18 -6.99
C THR A 335 13.33 15.69 -6.98
N ALA A 336 12.14 15.32 -7.46
CA ALA A 336 11.66 13.93 -7.48
C ALA A 336 12.32 13.12 -8.62
N THR A 337 12.91 11.99 -8.26
CA THR A 337 13.53 11.04 -9.21
C THR A 337 12.70 9.77 -9.40
N ARG A 338 11.80 9.47 -8.45
CA ARG A 338 10.87 8.33 -8.53
C ARG A 338 9.44 8.82 -8.61
N VAL A 339 8.72 8.41 -9.64
CA VAL A 339 7.31 8.76 -9.86
C VAL A 339 6.51 7.47 -10.03
N TYR A 340 5.47 7.30 -9.21
CA TYR A 340 4.58 6.14 -9.27
C TYR A 340 3.16 6.59 -9.59
N PHE A 341 2.53 5.99 -10.60
CA PHE A 341 1.10 6.11 -10.82
C PHE A 341 0.42 4.84 -10.30
N VAL A 342 -0.49 5.00 -9.33
CA VAL A 342 -1.18 3.89 -8.67
C VAL A 342 -2.11 3.15 -9.63
N SER A 343 -2.63 3.86 -10.63
CA SER A 343 -3.50 3.34 -11.69
C SER A 343 -3.21 4.07 -13.01
N PRO A 344 -3.50 3.45 -14.17
CA PRO A 344 -3.29 4.09 -15.46
C PRO A 344 -4.21 5.32 -15.61
N VAL A 345 -3.61 6.43 -16.05
CA VAL A 345 -4.34 7.66 -16.29
C VAL A 345 -4.96 7.62 -17.69
N TRP A 346 -6.28 7.76 -17.78
CA TRP A 346 -7.00 7.75 -19.06
C TRP A 346 -6.48 8.80 -20.03
N GLN A 347 -6.33 10.05 -19.58
CA GLN A 347 -5.84 11.15 -20.40
C GLN A 347 -4.30 11.17 -20.46
N PRO A 348 -3.65 10.85 -21.60
CA PRO A 348 -2.19 10.84 -21.70
C PRO A 348 -1.58 12.21 -21.43
N ALA A 349 -2.28 13.29 -21.83
CA ALA A 349 -1.82 14.65 -21.59
C ALA A 349 -1.70 14.98 -20.09
N MET A 350 -2.62 14.46 -19.27
CA MET A 350 -2.59 14.65 -17.81
C MET A 350 -1.44 13.87 -17.17
N GLU A 351 -1.20 12.63 -17.59
CA GLU A 351 -0.04 11.83 -17.15
C GLU A 351 1.28 12.53 -17.52
N GLN A 352 1.42 12.96 -18.77
CA GLN A 352 2.61 13.68 -19.24
C GLN A 352 2.79 15.02 -18.50
N GLN A 353 1.70 15.70 -18.15
CA GLN A 353 1.78 16.92 -17.36
C GLN A 353 2.29 16.63 -15.94
N ALA A 354 1.86 15.53 -15.32
CA ALA A 354 2.36 15.08 -14.03
C ALA A 354 3.84 14.70 -14.07
N ILE A 355 4.28 13.96 -15.10
CA ILE A 355 5.69 13.61 -15.30
C ILE A 355 6.55 14.88 -15.45
N LYS A 356 6.08 15.87 -16.23
CA LYS A 356 6.76 17.17 -16.41
C LYS A 356 6.89 18.01 -15.12
N ARG A 357 6.21 17.65 -14.03
CA ARG A 357 6.46 18.30 -12.73
C ARG A 357 7.77 17.88 -12.12
N ALA A 358 8.20 16.64 -12.38
CA ALA A 358 9.46 16.07 -11.93
C ALA A 358 10.55 16.14 -13.02
N HIS A 359 10.23 15.75 -14.25
CA HIS A 359 11.13 15.78 -15.40
C HIS A 359 11.04 17.14 -16.11
N ARG A 360 11.80 18.12 -15.61
CA ARG A 360 11.86 19.48 -16.14
C ARG A 360 13.21 20.14 -15.91
N ILE A 361 13.39 21.32 -16.49
CA ILE A 361 14.54 22.20 -16.25
C ILE A 361 14.66 22.41 -14.73
N GLY A 362 15.84 22.11 -14.17
CA GLY A 362 16.11 22.08 -12.74
C GLY A 362 16.37 20.67 -12.18
N GLN A 363 15.89 19.63 -12.85
CA GLN A 363 16.21 18.24 -12.52
C GLN A 363 17.57 17.87 -13.11
N THR A 364 18.47 17.33 -12.28
CA THR A 364 19.83 16.93 -12.66
C THR A 364 20.02 15.41 -12.63
N LYS A 365 19.12 14.68 -11.97
CA LYS A 365 19.17 13.22 -11.83
C LYS A 365 18.20 12.54 -12.80
N PRO A 366 18.48 11.30 -13.23
CA PRO A 366 17.53 10.52 -14.02
C PRO A 366 16.19 10.35 -13.30
N VAL A 367 15.10 10.39 -14.06
CA VAL A 367 13.73 10.23 -13.55
C VAL A 367 13.17 8.89 -13.99
N TYR A 368 12.65 8.12 -13.04
CA TYR A 368 12.01 6.83 -13.27
C TYR A 368 10.52 6.93 -12.96
N VAL A 369 9.70 6.56 -13.93
CA VAL A 369 8.24 6.57 -13.86
C VAL A 369 7.74 5.14 -13.97
N GLU A 370 6.91 4.73 -13.01
CA GLU A 370 6.25 3.43 -12.99
C GLU A 370 4.74 3.61 -12.92
N THR A 371 4.01 3.02 -13.87
CA THR A 371 2.53 3.00 -13.85
C THR A 371 2.06 1.59 -13.51
N LEU A 372 1.38 1.45 -12.37
CA LEU A 372 0.89 0.16 -11.89
C LEU A 372 -0.43 -0.20 -12.57
N VAL A 373 -0.57 -1.46 -12.97
CA VAL A 373 -1.74 -1.99 -13.67
C VAL A 373 -2.02 -3.42 -13.17
N ILE A 374 -3.26 -3.72 -12.80
CA ILE A 374 -3.66 -5.13 -12.55
C ILE A 374 -4.07 -5.80 -13.87
N ARG A 375 -3.46 -6.95 -14.19
CA ARG A 375 -3.76 -7.73 -15.40
C ARG A 375 -5.20 -8.21 -15.41
N ASN A 376 -5.77 -8.33 -16.61
CA ASN A 376 -7.12 -8.87 -16.82
C ASN A 376 -8.22 -8.10 -16.07
N THR A 377 -8.01 -6.81 -15.81
CA THR A 377 -9.01 -5.93 -15.19
C THR A 377 -9.32 -4.74 -16.09
N ILE A 378 -10.27 -3.92 -15.64
CA ILE A 378 -10.57 -2.64 -16.26
C ILE A 378 -9.34 -1.73 -16.43
N GLU A 379 -8.33 -1.83 -15.57
CA GLU A 379 -7.10 -1.03 -15.72
C GLU A 379 -6.28 -1.44 -16.93
N ASP A 380 -6.14 -2.75 -17.14
CA ASP A 380 -5.41 -3.31 -18.28
C ASP A 380 -6.14 -2.98 -19.59
N GLU A 381 -7.45 -3.19 -19.63
CA GLU A 381 -8.28 -2.84 -20.78
C GLU A 381 -8.29 -1.34 -21.09
N LEU A 382 -8.35 -0.50 -20.06
CA LEU A 382 -8.24 0.95 -20.21
C LEU A 382 -6.89 1.35 -20.80
N LEU A 383 -5.79 0.79 -20.30
CA LEU A 383 -4.46 1.10 -20.79
C LEU A 383 -4.27 0.64 -22.25
N LYS A 384 -4.69 -0.59 -22.57
CA LYS A 384 -4.69 -1.13 -23.94
C LYS A 384 -5.47 -0.21 -24.88
N ARG A 385 -6.71 0.15 -24.51
CA ARG A 385 -7.54 1.05 -25.32
C ARG A 385 -6.89 2.40 -25.52
N ARG A 386 -6.40 3.01 -24.44
CA ARG A 386 -5.72 4.32 -24.48
C ARG A 386 -4.56 4.29 -25.48
N ASN A 387 -3.73 3.26 -25.42
CA ASN A 387 -2.58 3.12 -26.31
C ASN A 387 -3.00 2.95 -27.78
N GLN A 388 -4.07 2.18 -28.06
CA GLN A 388 -4.62 2.05 -29.42
C GLN A 388 -5.08 3.42 -29.98
N VAL A 389 -5.80 4.22 -29.18
CA VAL A 389 -6.28 5.54 -29.62
C VAL A 389 -5.10 6.49 -29.90
N VAL A 390 -4.08 6.49 -29.03
CA VAL A 390 -2.86 7.28 -29.21
C VAL A 390 -2.07 6.87 -30.45
N GLN A 391 -2.01 5.57 -30.76
CA GLN A 391 -1.36 5.03 -31.96
C GLN A 391 -2.17 5.23 -33.25
N GLY A 392 -3.29 5.97 -33.18
CA GLY A 392 -4.10 6.32 -34.34
C GLY A 392 -5.16 5.28 -34.74
N GLN A 393 -5.34 4.21 -33.96
CA GLN A 393 -6.35 3.16 -34.20
C GLN A 393 -7.75 3.52 -33.65
N GLY A 394 -7.92 4.73 -33.12
CA GLY A 394 -9.21 5.29 -32.69
C GLY A 394 -9.86 6.17 -33.76
N LEU A 395 -11.19 6.22 -33.74
CA LEU A 395 -11.98 7.14 -34.57
C LEU A 395 -11.72 8.60 -34.16
N ALA A 396 -12.16 9.56 -34.98
CA ALA A 396 -12.03 10.98 -34.66
C ALA A 396 -12.69 11.34 -33.31
N ASP A 397 -13.90 10.82 -33.08
CA ASP A 397 -14.64 11.03 -31.84
C ASP A 397 -13.94 10.40 -30.62
N ASP A 398 -13.34 9.22 -30.78
CA ASP A 398 -12.56 8.58 -29.71
C ASP A 398 -11.37 9.46 -29.27
N LYS A 399 -10.70 10.10 -30.23
CA LYS A 399 -9.60 11.03 -29.95
C LYS A 399 -10.10 12.28 -29.23
N GLU A 400 -11.29 12.77 -29.55
CA GLU A 400 -11.91 13.88 -28.82
C GLU A 400 -12.32 13.48 -27.41
N ASN A 401 -12.95 12.33 -27.23
CA ASN A 401 -13.37 11.79 -25.93
C ASN A 401 -12.16 11.57 -25.01
N LEU A 402 -11.06 11.05 -25.57
CA LEU A 402 -9.79 10.92 -24.86
C LEU A 402 -9.25 12.28 -24.37
N LYS A 403 -9.37 13.34 -25.17
CA LYS A 403 -8.95 14.70 -24.79
C LYS A 403 -9.85 15.30 -23.70
N ARG A 404 -11.16 15.04 -23.76
CA ARG A 404 -12.14 15.51 -22.77
C ARG A 404 -12.05 14.73 -21.45
N GLY A 405 -11.46 13.53 -21.49
CA GLY A 405 -11.42 12.62 -20.35
C GLY A 405 -12.68 11.82 -20.13
N ASP A 406 -13.60 11.84 -21.09
CA ASP A 406 -14.86 11.11 -20.99
C ASP A 406 -14.67 9.70 -21.53
N PHE A 407 -14.19 8.80 -20.68
CA PHE A 407 -13.96 7.41 -21.08
C PHE A 407 -15.27 6.62 -21.25
N PHE A 408 -16.39 7.07 -20.67
CA PHE A 408 -17.70 6.41 -20.85
C PHE A 408 -18.31 6.69 -22.24
N ALA A 409 -17.90 7.79 -22.87
CA ALA A 409 -18.27 8.12 -24.25
C ALA A 409 -17.49 7.28 -25.29
N ASP A 410 -16.42 6.58 -24.89
CA ASP A 410 -15.67 5.70 -25.79
C ASP A 410 -16.47 4.41 -26.04
N SER A 411 -16.89 4.25 -27.30
CA SER A 411 -17.78 3.14 -27.72
C SER A 411 -17.16 1.76 -27.50
N LYS A 412 -15.85 1.61 -27.72
CA LYS A 412 -15.15 0.33 -27.51
C LYS A 412 -14.97 0.02 -26.03
N LEU A 413 -14.67 1.00 -25.19
CA LEU A 413 -14.66 0.80 -23.74
C LEU A 413 -16.04 0.45 -23.22
N ARG A 414 -17.09 1.12 -23.70
CA ARG A 414 -18.45 0.75 -23.34
C ARG A 414 -18.78 -0.68 -23.76
N HIS A 415 -18.29 -1.13 -24.92
CA HIS A 415 -18.42 -2.51 -25.37
C HIS A 415 -17.62 -3.48 -24.50
N ILE A 416 -16.36 -3.18 -24.17
CA ILE A 416 -15.51 -4.00 -23.29
C ILE A 416 -16.15 -4.12 -21.92
N LEU A 417 -16.66 -3.00 -21.39
CA LEU A 417 -17.40 -3.01 -20.15
C LEU A 417 -18.61 -3.92 -20.32
N ASN A 418 -19.50 -3.67 -21.28
CA ASN A 418 -20.70 -4.49 -21.43
C ASN A 418 -20.42 -6.02 -21.53
N HIS A 419 -19.27 -6.44 -22.07
CA HIS A 419 -18.91 -7.85 -22.24
C HIS A 419 -17.71 -8.27 -21.36
N ALA A 420 -17.55 -7.68 -20.18
CA ALA A 420 -16.46 -8.06 -19.28
C ALA A 420 -16.62 -9.51 -18.81
N ALA A 421 -15.54 -10.28 -18.99
CA ALA A 421 -15.43 -11.64 -18.50
C ALA A 421 -14.92 -11.67 -17.05
N PHE A 422 -15.09 -12.81 -16.39
CA PHE A 422 -14.45 -13.08 -15.10
C PHE A 422 -12.94 -12.93 -15.18
N VAL A 423 -12.35 -12.44 -14.10
CA VAL A 423 -10.90 -12.40 -13.98
C VAL A 423 -10.43 -13.84 -13.81
N PRO A 424 -9.48 -14.33 -14.65
CA PRO A 424 -8.98 -15.68 -14.49
C PRO A 424 -8.30 -15.85 -13.12
N LEU A 425 -8.37 -17.07 -12.58
CA LEU A 425 -7.76 -17.40 -11.29
C LEU A 425 -6.29 -16.94 -11.30
N PRO A 426 -5.85 -16.12 -10.31
CA PRO A 426 -4.50 -15.59 -10.34
C PRO A 426 -3.46 -16.71 -10.23
N PRO A 427 -2.29 -16.59 -10.89
CA PRO A 427 -1.28 -17.67 -10.94
C PRO A 427 -0.78 -18.14 -9.57
N LEU A 428 -0.88 -17.29 -8.55
CA LEU A 428 -0.43 -17.57 -7.18
C LEU A 428 -1.49 -18.27 -6.35
N VAL A 429 -2.72 -18.33 -6.83
CA VAL A 429 -3.85 -18.92 -6.12
C VAL A 429 -4.04 -20.33 -6.63
N SER A 430 -4.07 -21.29 -5.70
CA SER A 430 -4.36 -22.68 -5.96
C SER A 430 -5.70 -23.06 -5.35
N GLN A 431 -6.45 -23.94 -6.01
CA GLN A 431 -7.67 -24.52 -5.47
C GLN A 431 -7.44 -26.01 -5.24
N ASP A 432 -7.73 -26.47 -4.03
CA ASP A 432 -7.74 -27.90 -3.72
C ASP A 432 -8.96 -28.55 -4.38
N LYS A 433 -8.71 -29.56 -5.21
CA LYS A 433 -9.75 -30.28 -5.96
C LYS A 433 -10.65 -31.13 -5.07
N GLN A 434 -10.20 -31.53 -3.88
CA GLN A 434 -10.97 -32.37 -2.97
C GLN A 434 -11.86 -31.54 -2.06
N THR A 435 -11.30 -30.50 -1.44
CA THR A 435 -12.01 -29.66 -0.47
C THR A 435 -12.68 -28.44 -1.11
N GLY A 436 -12.27 -28.04 -2.32
CA GLY A 436 -12.72 -26.81 -2.98
C GLY A 436 -12.11 -25.54 -2.41
N LEU A 437 -11.27 -25.64 -1.36
CA LEU A 437 -10.66 -24.51 -0.68
C LEU A 437 -9.54 -23.88 -1.51
N TYR A 438 -9.41 -22.56 -1.36
CA TYR A 438 -8.39 -21.78 -2.05
C TYR A 438 -7.23 -21.45 -1.11
N TYR A 439 -6.02 -21.52 -1.65
CA TYR A 439 -4.77 -21.28 -0.95
C TYR A 439 -3.85 -20.39 -1.77
N GLN A 440 -3.20 -19.44 -1.12
CA GLN A 440 -2.20 -18.57 -1.72
C GLN A 440 -0.95 -18.46 -0.83
N PRO A 441 0.27 -18.44 -1.40
CA PRO A 441 1.47 -18.15 -0.63
C PRO A 441 1.46 -16.69 -0.18
N ILE A 442 2.05 -16.42 0.99
CA ILE A 442 2.27 -15.04 1.46
C ILE A 442 3.36 -14.40 0.61
N GLN A 443 3.00 -13.35 -0.14
CA GLN A 443 3.96 -12.49 -0.82
C GLN A 443 4.52 -11.45 0.14
N SER A 444 5.48 -11.86 0.96
CA SER A 444 6.10 -10.98 1.94
C SER A 444 6.78 -9.79 1.29
N LEU A 445 6.64 -8.62 1.92
CA LEU A 445 7.45 -7.43 1.66
C LEU A 445 8.93 -7.81 1.73
N LYS A 446 9.75 -7.18 0.89
CA LYS A 446 11.20 -7.38 0.88
C LYS A 446 11.82 -7.10 2.25
N THR A 447 11.28 -6.09 2.93
CA THR A 447 11.62 -5.75 4.31
C THR A 447 10.32 -5.77 5.13
N PRO A 448 10.09 -6.81 5.95
CA PRO A 448 8.93 -6.86 6.84
C PRO A 448 8.87 -5.66 7.78
N LEU A 449 7.66 -5.17 8.07
CA LEU A 449 7.49 -4.00 8.95
C LEU A 449 7.51 -4.47 10.40
N LEU A 450 8.58 -4.14 11.12
CA LEU A 450 8.78 -4.60 12.49
C LEU A 450 7.96 -3.78 13.49
N PHE A 451 7.40 -4.44 14.50
CA PHE A 451 6.74 -3.76 15.63
C PHE A 451 7.74 -3.01 16.51
N MET A 452 8.98 -3.50 16.56
CA MET A 452 10.08 -2.90 17.31
C MET A 452 11.21 -2.46 16.38
N PRO A 453 11.93 -1.38 16.71
CA PRO A 453 13.14 -1.04 15.97
C PRO A 453 14.14 -2.19 16.12
N PRO A 454 14.92 -2.52 15.07
CA PRO A 454 15.98 -3.51 15.19
C PRO A 454 16.91 -3.07 16.32
N GLN A 455 17.13 -3.96 17.29
CA GLN A 455 18.10 -3.68 18.35
C GLN A 455 19.45 -3.47 17.66
N LYS A 456 20.13 -2.34 17.93
CA LYS A 456 21.53 -2.20 17.55
C LYS A 456 22.24 -3.38 18.17
N ILE A 457 22.71 -4.32 17.35
CA ILE A 457 23.66 -5.34 17.81
C ILE A 457 24.77 -4.50 18.44
N LYS A 458 24.89 -4.55 19.77
CA LYS A 458 26.10 -4.06 20.41
C LYS A 458 27.18 -4.91 19.78
N SER A 459 27.95 -4.33 18.87
CA SER A 459 29.21 -4.92 18.48
C SER A 459 29.90 -5.24 19.79
N SER A 460 30.03 -6.53 20.11
CA SER A 460 30.89 -6.96 21.20
C SER A 460 32.18 -6.16 21.03
N PRO A 461 32.73 -5.51 22.08
CA PRO A 461 34.02 -4.89 21.95
C PRO A 461 34.93 -5.97 21.37
N ILE A 462 35.54 -5.67 20.23
CA ILE A 462 36.65 -6.47 19.73
C ILE A 462 37.59 -6.49 20.92
N VAL A 463 37.68 -7.64 21.58
CA VAL A 463 38.77 -7.89 22.50
C VAL A 463 39.96 -7.93 21.56
N GLU A 464 40.65 -6.79 21.44
CA GLU A 464 42.04 -6.81 21.04
C GLU A 464 42.70 -7.75 22.04
N THR A 465 42.89 -8.99 21.61
CA THR A 465 43.82 -9.89 22.27
C THR A 465 45.17 -9.23 22.08
N GLU A 466 45.60 -8.47 23.10
CA GLU A 466 47.02 -8.21 23.29
C GLU A 466 47.69 -9.60 23.34
N GLU A 467 48.40 -9.96 22.27
CA GLU A 467 49.36 -11.04 22.32
C GLU A 467 50.42 -10.64 23.35
N VAL A 468 50.30 -11.20 24.55
CA VAL A 468 51.40 -11.20 25.50
C VAL A 468 52.43 -12.17 24.95
N VAL A 469 53.43 -11.63 24.25
CA VAL A 469 54.67 -12.33 23.94
C VAL A 469 55.36 -12.61 25.28
N LEU A 470 55.31 -13.87 25.71
CA LEU A 470 56.09 -14.37 26.83
C LEU A 470 57.52 -14.62 26.35
N ASP A 471 58.42 -13.67 26.61
CA ASP A 471 59.86 -13.92 26.55
C ASP A 471 60.23 -14.89 27.67
N ILE A 472 60.61 -16.10 27.27
CA ILE A 472 61.18 -17.12 28.15
C ILE A 472 62.69 -16.85 28.23
N GLU A 473 63.10 -16.04 29.20
CA GLU A 473 64.47 -16.10 29.71
C GLU A 473 64.48 -17.08 30.89
N GLY A 474 65.18 -18.19 30.68
CA GLY A 474 65.43 -19.17 31.72
C GLY A 474 66.47 -18.67 32.69
N ASP A 475 66.25 -18.91 33.98
CA ASP A 475 67.37 -19.19 34.86
C ASP A 475 66.97 -20.16 35.97
N GLN A 476 67.87 -21.10 36.21
CA GLN A 476 67.73 -22.24 37.11
C GLN A 476 68.05 -21.83 38.56
N ASP A 477 67.38 -22.52 39.48
CA ASP A 477 67.85 -22.90 40.82
C ASP A 477 68.55 -21.85 41.70
N THR A 478 67.94 -21.54 42.85
CA THR A 478 68.35 -22.14 44.14
C THR A 478 67.70 -21.46 45.35
N THR A 479 67.24 -22.32 46.27
CA THR A 479 67.28 -22.19 47.74
C THR A 479 66.54 -21.05 48.47
N ASP A 480 65.62 -21.53 49.32
CA ASP A 480 65.55 -21.25 50.76
C ASP A 480 64.50 -20.27 51.34
N THR A 481 63.99 -20.73 52.49
CA THR A 481 63.34 -20.02 53.61
C THR A 481 61.82 -19.71 53.62
N THR A 482 61.29 -20.02 54.81
CA THR A 482 59.92 -20.04 55.34
C THR A 482 59.38 -18.64 55.76
N PRO A 483 58.16 -18.51 56.35
CA PRO A 483 57.07 -17.66 55.86
C PRO A 483 56.85 -16.34 56.63
N SER A 484 56.08 -15.37 56.10
CA SER A 484 55.60 -14.23 56.90
C SER A 484 54.36 -13.52 56.34
N TYR A 485 53.34 -13.40 57.21
CA TYR A 485 52.17 -12.53 57.17
C TYR A 485 52.48 -11.04 56.93
N LYS A 486 51.60 -10.30 56.23
CA LYS A 486 50.74 -9.23 56.80
C LYS A 486 50.00 -8.39 55.74
N ALA A 487 48.74 -8.11 56.06
CA ALA A 487 47.86 -7.14 55.42
C ALA A 487 48.22 -5.68 55.75
N ARG A 488 47.92 -4.76 54.81
CA ARG A 488 47.34 -3.39 54.98
C ARG A 488 47.39 -2.67 53.62
N GLN A 489 46.25 -2.40 52.98
CA GLN A 489 45.40 -1.18 53.11
C GLN A 489 45.95 0.10 52.46
N ALA A 490 44.98 0.77 51.81
CA ALA A 490 44.86 2.20 51.46
C ALA A 490 45.29 2.56 50.03
N SER A 491 44.65 3.49 49.30
CA SER A 491 43.36 4.19 49.36
C SER A 491 43.34 5.18 48.18
N ASN A 492 42.18 5.53 47.62
CA ASN A 492 41.74 6.92 47.35
C ASN A 492 40.38 6.89 46.62
N LYS A 493 39.24 7.31 47.23
CA LYS A 493 38.71 8.70 47.35
C LYS A 493 38.52 9.35 45.96
N LYS A 494 37.37 9.91 45.55
CA LYS A 494 36.31 10.65 46.27
C LYS A 494 35.07 10.87 45.37
N ARG A 495 33.90 10.97 46.02
CA ARG A 495 32.57 11.44 45.56
C ARG A 495 32.54 12.89 45.06
N LYS A 496 31.49 13.26 44.31
CA LYS A 496 30.63 14.43 44.61
C LYS A 496 29.20 14.28 44.06
N THR A 497 28.24 14.54 44.94
CA THR A 497 26.78 14.68 44.76
C THR A 497 26.44 16.16 44.93
N VAL A 498 25.40 16.71 44.26
CA VAL A 498 24.55 17.81 44.79
C VAL A 498 23.12 17.70 44.22
N GLN A 499 22.12 17.89 45.10
CA GLN A 499 20.66 17.90 44.91
C GLN A 499 20.07 19.32 44.75
N PHE A 500 18.81 19.33 44.29
CA PHE A 500 17.71 20.31 44.15
C PHE A 500 17.57 21.56 45.07
N ALA A 501 16.81 22.54 44.57
CA ALA A 501 15.87 23.43 45.29
C ALA A 501 14.85 24.00 44.26
N SER A 502 13.57 24.27 44.49
CA SER A 502 12.66 24.23 45.67
C SER A 502 11.23 24.07 45.16
#